data_AF-A0A177LTZ0-F1
#
_entry.id   AF-A0A177LTZ0-F1
#
_cell.length_a   1.000
_cell.length_b   1.000
_cell.length_c   1.000
_cell.angle_alpha   90.00
_cell.angle_beta   90.00
_cell.angle_gamma   90.00
#
_symmetry.space_group_name_H-M   'P 1'
#
loop_
_entity.id
_entity.type
_entity.pdbx_description
1 polymer ?
#
loop_
_entity_poly.entity_id
_entity_poly.type
_entity_poly.pdbx_seq_one_letter_code
_entity_poly.pdbx_strand_id
1 'polypeptide(L)'
;MDDATLNRIFDLYDKQLDDQRYFLEQFSRWQQDRLSAAQTKEVNRLIKQSATLKAVNEEILQIANSIKHETIDQILAMDEVELAIAVLSGKIKPPML
;
A
#
# COMPACT_ATOMS: atom_id res chain seq x y z
N MET A 1 3.74 -15.45 -1.95
CA MET A 1 4.39 -14.19 -2.37
C MET A 1 5.81 -14.22 -1.82
N ASP A 2 6.80 -13.78 -2.58
CA ASP A 2 8.20 -13.69 -2.13
C ASP A 2 8.52 -12.30 -1.56
N ASP A 3 9.66 -12.19 -0.87
CA ASP A 3 10.15 -10.95 -0.25
C ASP A 3 10.40 -9.86 -1.31
N ALA A 4 10.89 -10.24 -2.49
CA ALA A 4 11.18 -9.29 -3.57
C ALA A 4 9.90 -8.59 -4.06
N THR A 5 8.83 -9.35 -4.26
CA THR A 5 7.52 -8.84 -4.67
C THR A 5 6.93 -7.96 -3.57
N LEU A 6 7.03 -8.39 -2.31
CA LEU A 6 6.52 -7.62 -1.18
C LEU A 6 7.28 -6.29 -1.00
N ASN A 7 8.61 -6.30 -1.10
CA ASN A 7 9.42 -5.08 -1.00
C ASN A 7 9.10 -4.09 -2.12
N ARG A 8 8.87 -4.59 -3.34
CA ARG A 8 8.43 -3.74 -4.45
C ARG A 8 7.07 -3.08 -4.18
N ILE A 9 6.16 -3.76 -3.48
CA ILE A 9 4.88 -3.17 -3.05
C ILE A 9 5.16 -2.03 -2.06
N PHE A 10 5.96 -2.25 -1.02
CA PHE A 10 6.34 -1.20 -0.08
C PHE A 10 6.95 0.00 -0.80
N ASP A 11 8.01 -0.21 -1.59
CA ASP A 11 8.69 0.85 -2.33
C ASP A 11 7.75 1.68 -3.21
N LEU A 12 6.85 1.01 -3.92
CA LEU A 12 5.92 1.67 -4.84
C LEU A 12 4.89 2.53 -4.09
N TYR A 13 4.24 1.97 -3.08
CA TYR A 13 3.12 2.64 -2.43
C TYR A 13 3.58 3.67 -1.39
N ASP A 14 4.71 3.45 -0.71
CA ASP A 14 5.37 4.49 0.10
C ASP A 14 5.76 5.68 -0.79
N LYS A 15 6.37 5.42 -1.95
CA LYS A 15 6.71 6.47 -2.91
C LYS A 15 5.47 7.25 -3.40
N GLN A 16 4.36 6.58 -3.65
CA GLN A 16 3.13 7.26 -4.07
C GLN A 16 2.54 8.14 -2.96
N LEU A 17 2.62 7.71 -1.69
CA LEU A 17 2.20 8.53 -0.56
C LEU A 17 3.12 9.75 -0.39
N ASP A 18 4.43 9.56 -0.55
CA ASP A 18 5.40 10.66 -0.53
C ASP A 18 5.15 11.68 -1.65
N ASP A 19 4.93 11.20 -2.87
CA ASP A 19 4.67 12.05 -4.04
C ASP A 19 3.30 12.76 -3.95
N GLN A 20 2.38 12.28 -3.09
CA GLN A 20 1.07 12.90 -2.89
C GLN A 20 1.16 14.37 -2.48
N ARG A 21 2.18 14.74 -1.70
CA ARG A 21 2.37 16.11 -1.23
C ARG A 21 2.45 17.12 -2.39
N TYR A 22 3.05 16.73 -3.51
CA TYR A 22 3.19 17.61 -4.67
C TYR A 22 1.83 17.90 -5.30
N PHE A 23 0.96 16.90 -5.39
CA PHE A 23 -0.40 17.10 -5.91
C PHE A 23 -1.23 18.00 -4.98
N LEU A 24 -1.16 17.79 -3.66
CA LEU A 24 -1.87 18.62 -2.69
C LEU A 24 -1.40 20.08 -2.75
N GLU A 25 -0.10 20.30 -2.90
CA GLU A 25 0.46 21.65 -3.06
C GLU A 25 -0.05 22.31 -4.36
N GLN A 26 -0.04 21.59 -5.49
CA GLN A 26 -0.56 22.13 -6.75
C GLN A 26 -2.06 22.44 -6.68
N PHE A 27 -2.86 21.57 -6.05
CA PHE A 27 -4.29 21.84 -5.87
C PHE A 27 -4.53 23.08 -5.01
N SER A 28 -3.74 23.26 -3.95
CA SER A 28 -3.82 24.45 -3.10
C SER A 28 -3.50 25.72 -3.89
N ARG A 29 -2.49 25.70 -4.76
CA ARG A 29 -2.14 26.82 -5.64
C ARG A 29 -3.28 27.14 -6.61
N TRP A 30 -3.83 26.13 -7.29
CA TRP A 30 -4.95 26.35 -8.23
C TRP A 30 -6.21 26.88 -7.56
N GLN A 31 -6.49 26.48 -6.32
CA GLN A 31 -7.64 27.02 -5.57
C GLN A 31 -7.50 28.50 -5.21
N GLN A 32 -6.28 29.05 -5.22
CA GLN A 32 -6.01 30.46 -4.99
C GLN A 32 -6.06 31.30 -6.28
N ASP A 33 -6.05 30.65 -7.45
CA ASP A 33 -6.14 31.31 -8.75
C ASP A 33 -7.60 31.59 -9.18
N ARG A 34 -7.76 32.45 -10.19
CA ARG A 34 -9.05 32.66 -10.85
C ARG A 34 -9.34 31.55 -11.84
N LEU A 35 -10.01 30.50 -11.37
CA LEU A 35 -10.48 29.40 -12.20
C LEU A 35 -11.85 29.68 -12.83
N SER A 36 -12.05 29.22 -14.07
CA SER A 36 -13.40 29.08 -14.65
C SER A 36 -14.21 28.01 -13.90
N ALA A 37 -15.54 28.01 -14.07
CA ALA A 37 -16.41 27.00 -13.44
C ALA A 37 -16.02 25.56 -13.82
N ALA A 38 -15.60 25.34 -15.07
CA ALA A 38 -15.14 24.03 -15.55
C ALA A 38 -13.84 23.60 -14.86
N GLN A 39 -12.87 24.51 -14.74
CA GLN A 39 -11.60 24.24 -14.04
C GLN A 39 -11.82 23.99 -12.55
N THR A 40 -12.67 24.77 -11.88
CA THR A 40 -13.01 24.55 -10.46
C THR A 40 -13.62 23.16 -10.24
N LYS A 41 -14.53 22.73 -11.11
CA LYS A 41 -15.12 21.38 -11.06
C LYS A 41 -14.04 20.31 -11.18
N GLU A 42 -13.09 20.51 -12.08
CA GLU A 42 -12.01 19.56 -12.33
C GLU A 42 -11.01 19.50 -11.17
N VAL A 43 -10.58 20.64 -10.63
CA VAL A 43 -9.71 20.69 -9.44
C VAL A 43 -10.37 19.99 -8.25
N ASN A 44 -11.67 20.22 -8.02
CA ASN A 44 -12.42 19.53 -6.96
C ASN A 44 -12.52 18.01 -7.20
N ARG A 45 -12.60 17.57 -8.46
CA ARG A 45 -12.57 16.14 -8.81
C ARG A 45 -11.19 15.53 -8.48
N LEU A 46 -10.10 16.22 -8.84
CA LEU A 46 -8.73 15.77 -8.58
C LEU A 46 -8.42 15.69 -7.08
N ILE A 47 -8.88 16.66 -6.28
CA ILE A 47 -8.72 16.64 -4.81
C ILE A 47 -9.37 15.37 -4.22
N LYS A 48 -10.60 15.06 -4.63
CA LYS A 48 -11.30 13.85 -4.17
C LYS A 48 -10.55 12.58 -4.58
N GLN A 49 -10.08 12.51 -5.82
CA GLN A 49 -9.32 11.35 -6.31
C GLN A 49 -7.99 11.17 -5.58
N SER A 50 -7.27 12.24 -5.26
CA SER A 50 -6.05 12.17 -4.46
C SER A 50 -6.32 11.65 -3.06
N ALA A 51 -7.41 12.07 -2.42
CA ALA A 51 -7.80 11.53 -1.11
C ALA A 51 -8.14 10.04 -1.17
N THR A 52 -8.88 9.59 -2.20
CA THR A 52 -9.16 8.17 -2.42
C THR A 52 -7.88 7.37 -2.67
N LEU A 53 -6.98 7.88 -3.51
CA LEU A 53 -5.72 7.20 -3.81
C LEU A 53 -4.85 7.03 -2.55
N LYS A 54 -4.79 8.04 -1.69
CA LYS A 54 -4.13 7.95 -0.39
C LYS A 54 -4.67 6.80 0.45
N ALA A 55 -6.00 6.76 0.63
CA ALA A 55 -6.65 5.75 1.45
C ALA A 55 -6.38 4.32 0.92
N VAL A 56 -6.47 4.14 -0.40
CA VAL A 56 -6.19 2.85 -1.04
C VAL A 56 -4.72 2.46 -0.89
N ASN A 57 -3.78 3.39 -1.04
CA ASN A 57 -2.36 3.11 -0.85
C ASN A 57 -2.05 2.72 0.61
N GLU A 58 -2.64 3.41 1.58
CA GLU A 58 -2.53 3.06 3.01
C GLU A 58 -3.10 1.67 3.30
N GLU A 59 -4.24 1.31 2.70
CA GLU A 59 -4.84 -0.02 2.83
C GLU A 59 -3.94 -1.12 2.23
N ILE A 60 -3.36 -0.87 1.06
CA ILE A 60 -2.42 -1.80 0.43
C ILE A 60 -1.20 -2.02 1.31
N LEU A 61 -0.61 -0.96 1.87
CA LEU A 61 0.53 -1.07 2.78
C LEU A 61 0.18 -1.78 4.08
N GLN A 62 -1.06 -1.63 4.57
CA GLN A 62 -1.55 -2.36 5.73
C GLN A 62 -1.66 -3.86 5.44
N ILE A 63 -2.20 -4.24 4.27
CA ILE A 63 -2.27 -5.63 3.82
C ILE A 63 -0.86 -6.20 3.62
N ALA A 64 0.04 -5.45 2.97
CA ALA A 64 1.43 -5.85 2.78
C ALA A 64 2.12 -6.12 4.13
N ASN A 65 1.89 -5.25 5.12
CA ASN A 65 2.41 -5.45 6.48
C ASN A 65 1.80 -6.65 7.20
N SER A 66 0.54 -7.01 6.95
CA SER A 66 -0.09 -8.14 7.62
C SER A 66 0.43 -9.49 7.14
N ILE A 67 0.88 -9.57 5.87
CA ILE A 67 1.39 -10.81 5.26
C ILE A 67 2.91 -10.91 5.21
N LYS A 68 3.65 -9.91 5.70
CA LYS A 68 5.12 -9.84 5.56
C LYS A 68 5.91 -10.96 6.23
N HIS A 69 5.30 -11.66 7.19
CA HIS A 69 5.92 -12.77 7.91
C HIS A 69 5.55 -14.14 7.31
N GLU A 70 4.75 -14.15 6.24
CA GLU A 70 4.23 -15.35 5.60
C GLU A 70 4.72 -15.47 4.14
N THR A 71 5.79 -14.75 3.78
CA THR A 71 6.39 -14.89 2.46
C THR A 71 7.09 -16.24 2.32
N ILE A 72 7.31 -16.67 1.07
CA ILE A 72 8.00 -17.92 0.78
C ILE A 72 9.40 -17.90 1.40
N ASP A 73 10.13 -16.80 1.29
CA ASP A 73 11.48 -16.64 1.84
C ASP A 73 11.49 -16.72 3.37
N GLN A 74 10.52 -16.09 4.04
CA GLN A 74 10.40 -16.17 5.51
C GLN A 74 10.07 -17.58 5.98
N ILE A 75 9.20 -18.29 5.26
CA ILE A 75 8.86 -19.69 5.57
C ILE A 75 10.07 -20.61 5.35
N LEU A 76 10.83 -20.41 4.27
CA LEU A 76 12.02 -21.21 3.97
C LEU A 76 13.20 -20.93 4.92
N ALA A 77 13.21 -19.78 5.59
CA ALA A 77 14.21 -19.42 6.59
C ALA A 77 13.96 -20.07 7.96
N MET A 78 12.75 -20.59 8.22
CA MET A 78 12.41 -21.28 9.48
C MET A 78 13.10 -22.64 9.57
N ASP A 79 13.52 -23.02 10.77
CA ASP A 79 13.90 -24.41 11.02
C ASP A 79 12.67 -25.33 11.12
N GLU A 80 12.91 -26.65 11.11
CA GLU A 80 11.82 -27.64 11.11
C GLU A 80 10.90 -27.53 12.34
N VAL A 81 11.46 -27.17 13.50
CA VAL A 81 10.71 -27.04 14.76
C VAL A 81 9.87 -25.77 14.75
N GLU A 82 10.46 -24.65 14.32
CA GLU A 82 9.77 -23.38 14.16
C GLU A 82 8.60 -23.50 13.18
N LEU A 83 8.83 -24.14 12.03
CA LEU A 83 7.79 -24.38 11.03
C LEU A 83 6.69 -25.29 11.59
N ALA A 84 7.04 -26.37 12.30
CA ALA A 84 6.07 -27.28 12.91
C ALA A 84 5.18 -26.54 13.93
N ILE A 85 5.77 -25.71 14.80
CA ILE A 85 5.01 -24.90 15.76
C ILE A 85 4.08 -23.93 15.04
N ALA A 86 4.56 -23.23 14.01
CA ALA A 86 3.76 -22.27 13.25
C ALA A 86 2.57 -22.92 12.54
N VAL A 87 2.73 -24.13 12.02
CA VAL A 87 1.64 -24.91 11.41
C VAL A 87 0.64 -25.40 12.47
N LEU A 88 1.12 -26.01 13.56
CA LEU A 88 0.27 -26.55 14.62
C LEU A 88 -0.53 -25.45 15.35
N SER A 89 0.03 -24.24 15.47
CA SER A 89 -0.66 -23.09 16.05
C SER A 89 -1.66 -22.43 15.09
N GLY A 90 -1.71 -22.86 13.82
CA GLY A 90 -2.53 -22.24 12.79
C GLY A 90 -2.02 -20.88 12.29
N LYS A 91 -0.79 -20.49 12.65
CA LYS A 91 -0.14 -19.27 12.16
C LYS A 91 0.20 -19.39 10.67
N ILE A 92 0.63 -20.58 10.24
CA ILE A 92 0.79 -20.93 8.82
C ILE A 92 -0.25 -21.98 8.47
N LYS A 93 -0.99 -21.76 7.38
CA LYS A 93 -1.92 -22.76 6.84
C LYS A 93 -1.19 -23.61 5.81
N PRO A 94 -1.11 -24.94 5.99
CA PRO A 94 -0.58 -25.81 4.95
C PRO A 94 -1.49 -25.76 3.71
N PRO A 95 -0.94 -25.98 2.50
CA PRO A 95 -1.76 -26.11 1.31
C PRO A 95 -2.80 -27.22 1.50
N MET A 96 -4.05 -26.97 1.09
CA MET A 96 -5.08 -28.01 1.14
C MET A 96 -4.68 -29.13 0.17
N LEU A 97 -4.62 -30.37 0.67
CA LEU A 97 -4.44 -31.58 -0.13
C LEU A 97 -5.75 -31.97 -0.83
#